data_AF-A0A8T2FFQ3-F1
#
_entry.id   AF-A0A8T2FFQ3-F1
#
_cell.length_a   1.000
_cell.length_b   1.000
_cell.length_c   1.000
_cell.angle_alpha   90.00
_cell.angle_beta   90.00
_cell.angle_gamma   90.00
#
_symmetry.space_group_name_H-M   'P 1'
#
loop_
_entity.id
_entity.type
_entity.pdbx_description
1 polymer ?
#
loop_
_entity_poly.entity_id
_entity_poly.type
_entity_poly.pdbx_seq_one_letter_code
_entity_poly.pdbx_strand_id
1 'polypeptide(L)'
;MASPTTCLYHHKCRRKLVFYARRISASIPETSYDKHPKLIGRRYIILRSSELAMIGAIFQLSGKKPDYLGVQKNERLALCPATNNCISTSENISDRVHYAPPWNYNGGRKTPVNRQVAMKELLNVIKSVKPDKFTPRIVEKKDDYVHVEYESPILGLVDDVEFLFTPGKNSKVEYRSASRKGNFDFDVNRKRIKALRQELEKKGWVSENSF
;
A
#
# COMPACT_ATOMS: atom_id res chain seq x y z
N MET A 1 3.83 66.86 -4.16
CA MET A 1 4.13 66.25 -5.47
C MET A 1 2.94 65.39 -5.84
N ALA A 2 2.20 65.84 -6.85
CA ALA A 2 0.94 65.26 -7.29
C ALA A 2 1.18 64.07 -8.24
N SER A 3 0.31 63.06 -8.21
CA SER A 3 0.08 62.15 -9.33
C SER A 3 -1.39 62.27 -9.75
N PRO A 4 -1.70 62.36 -11.04
CA PRO A 4 -3.02 62.77 -11.49
C PRO A 4 -3.98 61.58 -11.59
N THR A 5 -5.21 61.87 -11.18
CA THR A 5 -6.44 61.14 -11.46
C THR A 5 -7.04 61.64 -12.77
N THR A 6 -7.48 60.73 -13.65
CA THR A 6 -8.42 61.01 -14.75
C THR A 6 -9.28 59.73 -14.89
N CYS A 7 -10.56 59.66 -14.50
CA CYS A 7 -11.80 60.21 -15.12
C CYS A 7 -11.84 60.00 -16.64
N LEU A 8 -12.87 59.53 -17.34
CA LEU A 8 -14.25 59.00 -17.20
C LEU A 8 -14.52 58.35 -18.61
N TYR A 9 -15.50 57.48 -18.93
CA TYR A 9 -16.95 57.69 -18.96
C TYR A 9 -17.64 56.40 -19.48
N HIS A 10 -18.86 56.20 -18.99
CA HIS A 10 -19.88 55.25 -19.43
C HIS A 10 -20.16 55.22 -20.94
N HIS A 11 -20.67 54.09 -21.45
CA HIS A 11 -21.99 54.05 -22.09
C HIS A 11 -22.62 52.64 -22.09
N LYS A 12 -23.79 52.53 -21.44
CA LYS A 12 -24.76 51.44 -21.60
C LYS A 12 -25.28 51.44 -23.03
N CYS A 13 -25.45 50.26 -23.64
CA CYS A 13 -26.39 50.07 -24.73
C CYS A 13 -27.22 48.80 -24.50
N ARG A 14 -28.43 49.00 -23.96
CA ARG A 14 -29.54 48.04 -24.06
C ARG A 14 -30.22 48.30 -25.42
N ARG A 15 -30.37 47.27 -26.25
CA ARG A 15 -31.39 47.26 -27.31
C ARG A 15 -32.38 46.13 -27.06
N LYS A 16 -33.66 46.51 -27.18
CA LYS A 16 -34.87 45.73 -26.94
C LYS A 16 -35.50 45.40 -28.30
N LEU A 17 -36.24 44.28 -28.33
CA LEU A 17 -37.25 43.85 -29.32
C LEU A 17 -36.70 43.44 -30.71
N VAL A 18 -37.25 42.46 -31.44
CA VAL A 18 -38.67 42.11 -31.68
C VAL A 18 -38.79 40.58 -31.91
N PHE A 19 -39.89 39.99 -31.44
CA PHE A 19 -40.30 38.62 -31.76
C PHE A 19 -40.76 38.52 -33.22
N TYR A 20 -40.18 37.59 -33.99
CA TYR A 20 -40.82 37.04 -35.18
C TYR A 20 -40.90 35.52 -35.03
N ALA A 21 -42.11 35.03 -34.74
CA ALA A 21 -42.40 33.61 -34.74
C ALA A 21 -42.42 33.12 -36.19
N ARG A 22 -41.38 32.38 -36.60
CA ARG A 22 -41.41 31.58 -37.82
C ARG A 22 -41.70 30.13 -37.43
N ARG A 23 -42.91 29.67 -37.75
CA ARG A 23 -43.26 28.24 -37.79
C ARG A 23 -42.30 27.57 -38.77
N ILE A 24 -41.44 26.69 -38.27
CA ILE A 24 -40.72 25.74 -39.09
C ILE A 24 -41.34 24.38 -38.80
N SER A 25 -42.05 23.89 -39.81
CA SER A 25 -42.74 22.61 -39.84
C SER A 25 -41.75 21.48 -39.61
N ALA A 26 -42.04 20.60 -38.66
CA ALA A 26 -41.29 19.38 -38.41
C ALA A 26 -41.51 18.39 -39.57
N SER A 27 -40.45 18.06 -40.29
CA SER A 27 -40.40 16.86 -41.12
C SER A 27 -39.65 15.78 -40.33
N ILE A 28 -40.42 14.83 -39.80
CA ILE A 28 -39.94 13.61 -39.15
C ILE A 28 -39.30 12.73 -40.23
N PRO A 29 -38.04 12.29 -40.11
CA PRO A 29 -37.61 11.12 -40.87
C PRO A 29 -38.23 9.89 -40.20
N GLU A 30 -39.10 9.19 -40.93
CA GLU A 30 -39.64 7.90 -40.53
C GLU A 30 -38.48 6.91 -40.30
N THR A 31 -38.13 6.67 -39.05
CA THR A 31 -37.31 5.53 -38.68
C THR A 31 -38.21 4.30 -38.67
N SER A 32 -38.11 3.52 -39.74
CA SER A 32 -38.65 2.17 -39.86
C SER A 32 -38.30 1.35 -38.61
N TYR A 33 -39.32 1.06 -37.81
CA TYR A 33 -39.29 0.12 -36.71
C TYR A 33 -39.26 -1.30 -37.30
N ASP A 34 -38.06 -1.88 -37.46
CA ASP A 34 -37.93 -3.30 -37.77
C ASP A 34 -37.64 -4.08 -36.48
N LYS A 35 -38.72 -4.60 -35.88
CA LYS A 35 -38.65 -5.52 -34.74
C LYS A 35 -38.23 -6.90 -35.24
N HIS A 36 -36.94 -7.19 -35.21
CA HIS A 36 -36.47 -8.57 -35.13
C HIS A 36 -35.73 -8.77 -33.79
N PRO A 37 -36.23 -9.62 -32.87
CA PRO A 37 -35.47 -9.96 -31.68
C PRO A 37 -34.26 -10.76 -32.14
N LYS A 38 -33.09 -10.11 -32.18
CA LYS A 38 -31.82 -10.82 -32.35
C LYS A 38 -31.69 -11.76 -31.15
N LEU A 39 -31.97 -13.04 -31.38
CA LEU A 39 -31.61 -14.14 -30.50
C LEU A 39 -30.12 -13.96 -30.15
N ILE A 40 -29.86 -13.48 -28.93
CA ILE A 40 -28.50 -13.32 -28.44
C ILE A 40 -27.96 -14.73 -28.26
N GLY A 41 -27.18 -15.17 -29.24
CA GLY A 41 -26.57 -16.49 -29.23
C GLY A 41 -25.70 -16.65 -27.98
N ARG A 42 -25.81 -17.81 -27.34
CA ARG A 42 -25.04 -18.26 -26.16
C ARG A 42 -23.54 -17.90 -26.19
N ARG A 43 -22.96 -17.76 -27.39
CA ARG A 43 -21.55 -17.39 -27.62
C ARG A 43 -21.22 -15.93 -27.24
N TYR A 44 -22.19 -15.01 -27.28
CA TYR A 44 -21.97 -13.60 -26.89
C TYR A 44 -21.90 -13.43 -25.36
N ILE A 45 -22.50 -14.35 -24.60
CA ILE A 45 -22.45 -14.37 -23.14
C ILE A 45 -21.09 -14.86 -22.62
N ILE A 46 -20.39 -15.71 -23.39
CA ILE A 46 -19.09 -16.28 -23.00
C ILE A 46 -17.94 -15.26 -23.10
N LEU A 47 -18.11 -14.18 -23.86
CA LEU A 47 -17.08 -13.13 -24.03
C LEU A 47 -17.23 -11.94 -23.08
N ARG A 48 -18.33 -11.83 -22.31
CA ARG A 48 -18.47 -10.84 -21.22
C ARG A 48 -18.14 -11.42 -19.84
N SER A 49 -18.04 -12.74 -19.69
CA SER A 49 -17.66 -13.40 -18.44
C SER A 49 -16.16 -13.35 -18.16
N SER A 50 -15.33 -13.03 -19.15
CA SER A 50 -13.87 -12.91 -19.00
C SER A 50 -13.47 -11.73 -18.11
N GLU A 51 -14.15 -10.58 -18.22
CA GLU A 51 -13.81 -9.40 -17.41
C GLU A 51 -14.09 -9.61 -15.92
N LEU A 52 -15.21 -10.27 -15.58
CA LEU A 52 -15.55 -10.59 -14.19
C LEU A 52 -14.68 -11.72 -13.61
N ALA A 53 -14.30 -12.71 -14.43
CA ALA A 53 -13.37 -13.76 -14.01
C ALA A 53 -11.97 -13.20 -13.68
N MET A 54 -11.50 -12.19 -14.44
CA MET A 54 -10.22 -11.52 -14.17
C MET A 54 -10.24 -10.71 -12.86
N ILE A 55 -11.35 -10.02 -12.55
CA ILE A 55 -11.48 -9.27 -11.29
C ILE A 55 -11.56 -10.22 -10.08
N GLY A 56 -12.25 -11.36 -10.20
CA GLY A 56 -12.31 -12.37 -9.14
C GLY A 56 -10.97 -13.07 -8.85
N ALA A 57 -10.12 -13.25 -9.86
CA ALA A 57 -8.82 -13.90 -9.72
C ALA A 57 -7.82 -13.09 -8.88
N ILE A 58 -7.86 -11.75 -8.96
CA ILE A 58 -6.92 -10.88 -8.24
C ILE A 58 -7.12 -10.96 -6.72
N PHE A 59 -8.37 -10.98 -6.24
CA PHE A 59 -8.67 -11.16 -4.81
C PHE A 59 -8.23 -12.54 -4.29
N GLN A 60 -8.21 -13.56 -5.15
CA GLN A 60 -7.90 -14.92 -4.74
C GLN A 60 -6.42 -15.10 -4.41
N LEU A 61 -5.50 -14.41 -5.10
CA LEU A 61 -4.06 -14.57 -4.85
C LEU A 61 -3.56 -13.77 -3.64
N SER A 62 -4.09 -12.57 -3.37
CA SER A 62 -3.63 -11.74 -2.24
C SER A 62 -3.85 -12.38 -0.87
N GLY A 63 -4.91 -13.18 -0.74
CA GLY A 63 -5.27 -13.85 0.50
C GLY A 63 -5.87 -12.95 1.59
N LYS A 64 -6.61 -13.58 2.51
CA LYS A 64 -7.24 -12.89 3.64
C LYS A 64 -6.16 -12.44 4.63
N LYS A 65 -6.26 -11.20 5.13
CA LYS A 65 -5.43 -10.72 6.26
C LYS A 65 -5.60 -11.68 7.45
N PRO A 66 -4.52 -12.23 8.01
CA PRO A 66 -4.62 -13.09 9.19
C PRO A 66 -5.13 -12.32 10.41
N ASP A 67 -6.02 -12.94 11.18
CA ASP A 67 -6.67 -12.31 12.34
C ASP A 67 -5.75 -12.25 13.57
N TYR A 68 -4.62 -12.96 13.54
CA TYR A 68 -3.63 -13.03 14.62
C TYR A 68 -2.52 -11.98 14.52
N LEU A 69 -2.56 -11.07 13.54
CA LEU A 69 -1.56 -10.01 13.41
C LEU A 69 -1.66 -9.00 14.56
N GLY A 70 -0.54 -8.33 14.84
CA GLY A 70 -0.40 -7.36 15.92
C GLY A 70 0.39 -7.89 17.12
N VAL A 71 0.45 -7.04 18.15
CA VAL A 71 1.11 -7.36 19.42
C VAL A 71 0.28 -8.39 20.17
N GLN A 72 0.89 -9.52 20.48
CA GLN A 72 0.27 -10.63 21.20
C GLN A 72 0.22 -10.36 22.71
N LYS A 73 -0.49 -11.22 23.46
CA LYS A 73 -0.63 -11.12 24.91
C LYS A 73 0.69 -11.15 25.68
N ASN A 74 1.74 -11.72 25.09
CA ASN A 74 3.09 -11.78 25.67
C ASN A 74 3.95 -10.56 25.28
N GLU A 75 3.34 -9.49 24.73
CA GLU A 75 4.02 -8.26 24.28
C GLU A 75 5.04 -8.50 23.15
N ARG A 76 4.91 -9.61 22.41
CA ARG A 76 5.73 -9.94 21.24
C ARG A 76 4.88 -9.97 19.97
N LEU A 77 5.53 -10.06 18.82
CA LEU A 77 4.84 -10.32 17.56
C LEU A 77 4.43 -11.79 17.47
N ALA A 78 3.52 -12.09 16.53
CA ALA A 78 3.12 -13.46 16.26
C ALA A 78 4.31 -14.34 15.84
N LEU A 79 4.20 -15.64 16.09
CA LEU A 79 5.14 -16.61 15.55
C LEU A 79 4.88 -16.82 14.05
N CYS A 80 5.88 -17.35 13.37
CA CYS A 80 5.79 -17.81 12.01
C CYS A 80 4.98 -19.11 11.94
N PRO A 81 4.15 -19.27 10.89
CA PRO A 81 3.65 -20.59 10.54
C PRO A 81 4.83 -21.51 10.17
N ALA A 82 4.59 -22.82 10.13
CA ALA A 82 5.61 -23.82 9.75
C ALA A 82 6.07 -23.75 8.27
N THR A 83 5.60 -22.76 7.51
CA THR A 83 5.93 -22.58 6.09
C THR A 83 7.14 -21.68 5.91
N ASN A 84 7.97 -21.98 4.91
CA ASN A 84 9.24 -21.31 4.61
C ASN A 84 9.05 -19.97 3.87
N ASN A 85 8.08 -19.17 4.30
CA ASN A 85 7.74 -17.84 3.75
C ASN A 85 7.49 -16.83 4.87
N CYS A 86 8.11 -17.05 6.03
CA CYS A 86 8.01 -16.18 7.17
C CYS A 86 9.35 -16.08 7.88
N ILE A 87 9.68 -14.88 8.35
CA ILE A 87 10.71 -14.67 9.35
C ILE A 87 10.18 -13.78 10.48
N SER A 88 10.63 -14.04 11.70
CA SER A 88 10.23 -13.26 12.88
C SER A 88 11.34 -13.24 13.92
N THR A 89 11.47 -12.09 14.60
CA THR A 89 12.35 -11.94 15.76
C THR A 89 11.80 -12.61 17.02
N SER A 90 10.53 -13.04 16.98
CA SER A 90 9.87 -13.71 18.09
C SER A 90 10.12 -15.22 18.12
N GLU A 91 10.75 -15.78 17.07
CA GLU A 91 11.13 -17.19 16.98
C GLU A 91 12.27 -17.59 17.90
N ASN A 92 12.43 -18.90 18.08
CA ASN A 92 13.59 -19.47 18.77
C ASN A 92 14.85 -19.24 17.94
N ILE A 93 15.94 -18.80 18.58
CA ILE A 93 17.23 -18.55 17.91
C ILE A 93 17.83 -19.79 17.23
N SER A 94 17.46 -21.00 17.66
CA SER A 94 17.86 -22.25 17.03
C SER A 94 17.12 -22.54 15.71
N ASP A 95 15.98 -21.90 15.47
CA ASP A 95 15.24 -22.00 14.21
C ASP A 95 15.87 -21.10 13.15
N ARG A 96 16.88 -21.63 12.44
CA ARG A 96 17.59 -20.88 11.40
C ARG A 96 16.72 -20.51 10.19
N VAL A 97 15.57 -21.16 10.01
CA VAL A 97 14.67 -20.94 8.87
C VAL A 97 13.81 -19.71 9.12
N HIS A 98 13.20 -19.60 10.31
CA HIS A 98 12.27 -18.52 10.62
C HIS A 98 12.88 -17.41 11.48
N TYR A 99 13.92 -17.69 12.26
CA TYR A 99 14.53 -16.68 13.12
C TYR A 99 15.24 -15.60 12.31
N ALA A 100 15.03 -14.36 12.74
CA ALA A 100 15.83 -13.22 12.33
C ALA A 100 16.19 -12.38 13.56
N PRO A 101 17.42 -11.85 13.64
CA PRO A 101 17.84 -11.04 14.78
C PRO A 101 17.09 -9.70 14.85
N PRO A 102 16.70 -9.23 16.05
CA PRO A 102 16.08 -7.93 16.22
C PRO A 102 17.04 -6.78 15.92
N TRP A 103 16.51 -5.59 15.74
CA TRP A 103 17.32 -4.39 15.48
C TRP A 103 17.40 -3.48 16.70
N ASN A 104 18.53 -2.80 16.84
CA ASN A 104 18.74 -1.75 17.81
C ASN A 104 18.92 -0.41 17.08
N TYR A 105 17.97 0.51 17.22
CA TYR A 105 18.00 1.78 16.49
C TYR A 105 19.03 2.79 17.02
N ASN A 106 19.62 2.52 18.19
CA ASN A 106 20.68 3.32 18.80
C ASN A 106 22.03 2.59 18.89
N GLY A 107 22.12 1.33 18.48
CA GLY A 107 23.31 0.50 18.69
C GLY A 107 24.58 1.03 18.03
N GLY A 108 24.47 1.75 16.92
CA GLY A 108 25.59 2.35 16.19
C GLY A 108 25.74 3.86 16.39
N ARG A 109 24.95 4.48 17.27
CA ARG A 109 24.93 5.95 17.43
C ARG A 109 25.80 6.41 18.58
N LYS A 110 26.52 7.52 18.36
CA LYS A 110 27.20 8.26 19.44
C LYS A 110 26.21 9.02 20.33
N THR A 111 25.15 9.57 19.71
CA THR A 111 24.09 10.29 20.41
C THR A 111 22.78 9.52 20.21
N PRO A 112 22.20 8.94 21.27
CA PRO A 112 20.94 8.22 21.18
C PRO A 112 19.80 9.10 20.70
N VAL A 113 18.92 8.54 19.86
CA VAL A 113 17.65 9.16 19.48
C VAL A 113 16.49 8.54 20.22
N ASN A 114 15.36 9.24 20.26
CA ASN A 114 14.12 8.71 20.82
C ASN A 114 13.37 7.82 19.81
N ARG A 115 12.36 7.08 20.30
CA ARG A 115 11.52 6.18 19.50
C ARG A 115 10.83 6.89 18.33
N GLN A 116 10.38 8.13 18.51
CA GLN A 116 9.63 8.87 17.48
C GLN A 116 10.53 9.18 16.27
N VAL A 117 11.78 9.54 16.51
CA VAL A 117 12.77 9.77 15.45
C VAL A 117 13.08 8.46 14.72
N ALA A 118 13.33 7.37 15.44
CA ALA A 118 13.56 6.06 14.86
C ALA A 118 12.36 5.56 14.02
N MET A 119 11.14 5.73 14.53
CA MET A 119 9.89 5.44 13.80
C MET A 119 9.82 6.21 12.48
N LYS A 120 10.14 7.51 12.49
CA LYS A 120 10.15 8.34 11.28
C LYS A 120 11.20 7.85 10.28
N GLU A 121 12.39 7.48 10.74
CA GLU A 121 13.43 6.91 9.88
C GLU A 121 13.00 5.60 9.22
N LEU A 122 12.41 4.68 9.99
CA LEU A 122 11.85 3.42 9.49
C LEU A 122 10.80 3.66 8.41
N LEU A 123 9.83 4.53 8.68
CA LEU A 123 8.78 4.89 7.71
C LEU A 123 9.34 5.51 6.44
N ASN A 124 10.39 6.33 6.55
CA ASN A 124 11.05 6.90 5.38
C ASN A 124 11.74 5.81 4.53
N VAL A 125 12.46 4.88 5.18
CA VAL A 125 13.11 3.76 4.50
C VAL A 125 12.09 2.85 3.82
N ILE A 126 11.00 2.51 4.50
CA ILE A 126 9.90 1.71 3.92
C ILE A 126 9.35 2.39 2.65
N LYS A 127 9.19 3.71 2.65
CA LYS A 127 8.67 4.44 1.48
C LYS A 127 9.68 4.53 0.34
N SER A 128 10.97 4.61 0.64
CA SER A 128 12.03 4.78 -0.37
C SER A 128 12.50 3.47 -0.97
N VAL A 129 12.54 2.39 -0.19
CA VAL A 129 13.06 1.09 -0.63
C VAL A 129 11.94 0.22 -1.15
N LYS A 130 12.05 -0.21 -2.40
CA LYS A 130 11.11 -1.12 -3.05
C LYS A 130 11.83 -2.41 -3.48
N PRO A 131 12.14 -3.31 -2.54
CA PRO A 131 12.82 -4.55 -2.88
C PRO A 131 11.92 -5.37 -3.81
N ASP A 132 12.52 -5.95 -4.86
CA ASP A 132 11.83 -6.76 -5.87
C ASP A 132 10.62 -6.08 -6.55
N LYS A 133 10.61 -4.73 -6.57
CA LYS A 133 9.51 -3.90 -7.10
C LYS A 133 8.18 -4.06 -6.37
N PHE A 134 8.19 -4.57 -5.14
CA PHE A 134 6.99 -4.62 -4.30
C PHE A 134 6.57 -3.20 -3.92
N THR A 135 5.25 -2.99 -3.82
CA THR A 135 4.69 -1.71 -3.40
C THR A 135 4.33 -1.77 -1.92
N PRO A 136 4.98 -0.97 -1.05
CA PRO A 136 4.64 -0.91 0.36
C PRO A 136 3.39 -0.06 0.59
N ARG A 137 2.46 -0.57 1.41
CA ARG A 137 1.28 0.14 1.90
C ARG A 137 1.26 0.04 3.43
N ILE A 138 1.45 1.17 4.11
CA ILE A 138 1.28 1.22 5.57
C ILE A 138 -0.21 1.17 5.88
N VAL A 139 -0.66 0.08 6.49
CA VAL A 139 -2.08 -0.14 6.79
C VAL A 139 -2.43 0.15 8.24
N GLU A 140 -1.45 0.10 9.14
CA GLU A 140 -1.64 0.46 10.53
C GLU A 140 -0.39 1.13 11.09
N LYS A 141 -0.61 2.19 11.87
CA LYS A 141 0.45 2.89 12.59
C LYS A 141 -0.07 3.29 13.96
N LYS A 142 0.62 2.82 15.00
CA LYS A 142 0.47 3.20 16.40
C LYS A 142 1.76 3.88 16.88
N ASP A 143 1.84 4.20 18.16
CA ASP A 143 2.98 4.89 18.76
C ASP A 143 4.25 4.01 18.83
N ASP A 144 4.07 2.70 18.89
CA ASP A 144 5.11 1.67 19.05
C ASP A 144 5.01 0.55 18.01
N TYR A 145 3.98 0.55 17.16
CA TYR A 145 3.72 -0.52 16.20
C TYR A 145 3.42 0.01 14.81
N VAL A 146 3.90 -0.69 13.78
CA VAL A 146 3.59 -0.43 12.38
C VAL A 146 3.32 -1.74 11.65
N HIS A 147 2.23 -1.77 10.88
CA HIS A 147 1.93 -2.84 9.92
C HIS A 147 1.99 -2.30 8.50
N VAL A 148 2.77 -2.97 7.66
CA VAL A 148 2.95 -2.68 6.25
C VAL A 148 2.60 -3.90 5.43
N GLU A 149 1.79 -3.71 4.39
CA GLU A 149 1.52 -4.71 3.38
C GLU A 149 2.43 -4.45 2.18
N TYR A 150 3.16 -5.48 1.74
CA TYR A 150 3.96 -5.44 0.52
C TYR A 150 3.28 -6.27 -0.55
N GLU A 151 2.86 -5.62 -1.63
CA GLU A 151 2.16 -6.28 -2.73
C GLU A 151 3.11 -6.54 -3.91
N SER A 152 3.11 -7.78 -4.43
CA SER A 152 3.91 -8.16 -5.58
C SER A 152 3.31 -7.62 -6.88
N PRO A 153 4.12 -7.11 -7.82
CA PRO A 153 3.60 -6.39 -8.99
C PRO A 153 2.90 -7.27 -10.02
N ILE A 154 3.18 -8.58 -10.06
CA ILE A 154 2.71 -9.48 -11.13
C ILE A 154 1.57 -10.38 -10.65
N LEU A 155 1.69 -10.92 -9.43
CA LEU A 155 0.77 -11.94 -8.91
C LEU A 155 -0.18 -11.40 -7.83
N GLY A 156 0.00 -10.14 -7.39
CA GLY A 156 -0.81 -9.55 -6.33
C GLY A 156 -0.68 -10.28 -4.99
N LEU A 157 0.42 -11.00 -4.78
CA LEU A 157 0.72 -11.67 -3.50
C LEU A 157 1.03 -10.60 -2.46
N VAL A 158 0.41 -10.72 -1.29
CA VAL A 158 0.59 -9.77 -0.20
C VAL A 158 1.40 -10.41 0.92
N ASP A 159 2.45 -9.71 1.32
CA ASP A 159 3.24 -10.01 2.50
C ASP A 159 2.95 -8.99 3.59
N ASP A 160 2.66 -9.48 4.80
CA ASP A 160 2.46 -8.67 5.99
C ASP A 160 3.80 -8.49 6.71
N VAL A 161 4.19 -7.23 6.91
CA VAL A 161 5.42 -6.85 7.62
C VAL A 161 5.06 -5.99 8.82
N GLU A 162 5.46 -6.44 10.00
CA GLU A 162 5.13 -5.84 11.28
C GLU A 162 6.42 -5.38 11.96
N PHE A 163 6.38 -4.20 12.58
CA PHE A 163 7.48 -3.66 13.38
C PHE A 163 6.93 -3.25 14.74
N LEU A 164 7.60 -3.69 15.80
CA LEU A 164 7.26 -3.39 17.19
C LEU A 164 8.47 -2.78 17.90
N PHE A 165 8.33 -1.54 18.33
CA PHE A 165 9.29 -0.84 19.17
C PHE A 165 9.04 -1.21 20.62
N THR A 166 9.81 -2.18 21.12
CA THR A 166 9.62 -2.70 22.47
C THR A 166 9.87 -1.63 23.52
N PRO A 167 9.07 -1.59 24.60
CA PRO A 167 9.30 -0.66 25.71
C PRO A 167 10.62 -0.98 26.42
N GLY A 168 11.22 0.04 27.06
CA GLY A 168 12.44 -0.10 27.86
C GLY A 168 13.63 0.70 27.31
N LYS A 169 14.79 0.51 27.94
CA LYS A 169 16.01 1.30 27.65
C LYS A 169 16.82 0.77 26.47
N ASN A 170 16.47 -0.40 25.95
CA ASN A 170 17.33 -1.15 25.03
C ASN A 170 17.22 -0.68 23.57
N SER A 171 16.31 0.25 23.25
CA SER A 171 16.13 0.78 21.89
C SER A 171 15.91 -0.30 20.83
N LYS A 172 15.23 -1.38 21.24
CA LYS A 172 15.04 -2.60 20.44
C LYS A 172 13.77 -2.51 19.58
N VAL A 173 13.87 -3.04 18.37
CA VAL A 173 12.78 -3.20 17.41
C VAL A 173 12.68 -4.66 17.03
N GLU A 174 11.54 -5.25 17.35
CA GLU A 174 11.12 -6.58 16.90
C GLU A 174 10.37 -6.44 15.57
N TYR A 175 10.47 -7.47 14.73
CA TYR A 175 9.79 -7.47 13.45
C TYR A 175 9.39 -8.87 13.02
N ARG A 176 8.39 -8.91 12.13
CA ARG A 176 7.91 -10.11 11.46
C ARG A 176 7.64 -9.77 10.01
N SER A 177 8.01 -10.65 9.09
CA SER A 177 7.73 -10.52 7.65
C SER A 177 7.22 -11.86 7.15
N ALA A 178 5.96 -11.94 6.72
CA ALA A 178 5.31 -13.19 6.36
C ALA A 178 4.38 -13.04 5.16
N SER A 179 4.40 -13.99 4.24
CA SER A 179 3.41 -14.05 3.16
C SER A 179 2.06 -14.56 3.65
N ARG A 180 0.95 -13.99 3.15
CA ARG A 180 -0.41 -14.45 3.50
C ARG A 180 -0.74 -15.84 2.98
N LYS A 181 -0.16 -16.20 1.84
CA LYS A 181 -0.43 -17.43 1.12
C LYS A 181 0.85 -18.01 0.52
N GLY A 182 0.79 -19.30 0.21
CA GLY A 182 1.92 -20.07 -0.27
C GLY A 182 2.70 -20.70 0.87
N ASN A 183 3.61 -21.61 0.51
CA ASN A 183 4.45 -22.32 1.46
C ASN A 183 5.93 -21.91 1.36
N PHE A 184 6.29 -21.15 0.32
CA PHE A 184 7.64 -20.78 -0.01
C PHE A 184 7.65 -19.48 -0.80
N ASP A 185 8.62 -18.60 -0.52
CA ASP A 185 8.72 -17.26 -1.10
C ASP A 185 10.07 -16.97 -1.75
N PHE A 186 10.93 -17.97 -1.95
CA PHE A 186 12.31 -17.78 -2.48
C PHE A 186 13.12 -16.74 -1.68
N ASP A 187 12.95 -16.72 -0.36
CA ASP A 187 13.57 -15.78 0.59
C ASP A 187 13.17 -14.31 0.37
N VAL A 188 12.06 -14.03 -0.30
CA VAL A 188 11.60 -12.65 -0.53
C VAL A 188 11.43 -11.89 0.79
N ASN A 189 10.83 -12.49 1.82
CA ASN A 189 10.69 -11.86 3.13
C ASN A 189 12.05 -11.56 3.79
N ARG A 190 13.01 -12.48 3.69
CA ARG A 190 14.37 -12.30 4.21
C ARG A 190 15.15 -11.22 3.44
N LYS A 191 15.05 -11.22 2.11
CA LYS A 191 15.66 -10.20 1.23
C LYS A 191 15.11 -8.81 1.52
N ARG A 192 13.81 -8.69 1.75
CA ARG A 192 13.16 -7.43 2.14
C ARG A 192 13.72 -6.88 3.44
N ILE A 193 13.70 -7.68 4.51
CA ILE A 193 14.25 -7.27 5.81
C ILE A 193 15.73 -6.89 5.68
N LYS A 194 16.51 -7.64 4.90
CA LYS A 194 17.91 -7.31 4.60
C LYS A 194 18.06 -5.95 3.91
N ALA A 195 17.26 -5.66 2.89
CA ALA A 195 17.31 -4.39 2.17
C ALA A 195 16.94 -3.19 3.07
N LEU A 196 15.89 -3.34 3.89
CA LEU A 196 15.50 -2.33 4.87
C LEU A 196 16.62 -2.11 5.90
N ARG A 197 17.21 -3.19 6.42
CA ARG A 197 18.33 -3.14 7.37
C ARG A 197 19.50 -2.32 6.81
N GLN A 198 19.90 -2.58 5.56
CA GLN A 198 21.05 -1.89 4.95
C GLN A 198 20.86 -0.36 4.88
N GLU A 199 19.65 0.13 4.63
CA GLU A 199 19.37 1.58 4.64
C GLU A 199 19.26 2.14 6.07
N LEU A 200 18.79 1.35 7.03
CA LEU A 200 18.72 1.74 8.43
C LEU A 200 20.11 1.77 9.09
N GLU A 201 21.02 0.89 8.70
CA GLU A 201 22.41 0.86 9.18
C GLU A 201 23.15 2.16 8.85
N LYS A 202 22.88 2.76 7.68
CA LYS A 202 23.38 4.10 7.33
C LYS A 202 22.92 5.20 8.28
N LYS A 203 21.84 4.96 9.04
CA LYS A 203 21.28 5.86 10.05
C LYS A 203 21.74 5.52 11.48
N GLY A 204 22.62 4.53 11.65
CA GLY A 204 23.16 4.10 12.94
C GLY A 204 22.34 3.02 13.65
N TRP A 205 21.43 2.35 12.93
CA TRP A 205 20.80 1.13 13.42
C TRP A 205 21.78 -0.04 13.32
N VAL A 206 21.64 -1.02 14.19
CA VAL A 206 22.48 -2.24 14.20
C VAL A 206 21.59 -3.45 14.39
N SER A 207 21.89 -4.56 13.71
CA SER A 207 21.29 -5.84 14.04
C SER A 207 21.90 -6.38 15.32
N GLU A 208 21.08 -6.73 16.30
CA GLU A 208 21.58 -7.44 17.49
C GLU A 208 22.17 -8.80 17.03
N ASN A 209 23.26 -9.21 17.65
CA ASN A 209 24.17 -10.25 17.15
C ASN A 209 23.46 -11.45 16.51
N SER A 210 23.80 -11.72 15.25
CA SER A 210 23.71 -13.05 14.65
C SER A 210 24.84 -13.90 15.25
N PHE A 211 24.49 -14.98 15.94
CA PHE A 211 25.46 -16.04 16.24
C PHE A 211 25.72 -16.88 14.99
#